data_AF-H3AUA0-F1
#
_entry.id   AF-H3AUA0-F1
#
_cell.length_a   1.000
_cell.length_b   1.000
_cell.length_c   1.000
_cell.angle_alpha   90.00
_cell.angle_beta   90.00
_cell.angle_gamma   90.00
#
_symmetry.space_group_name_H-M   'P 1'
#
loop_
_entity.id
_entity.type
_entity.pdbx_description
1 polymer ?
#
loop_
_entity_poly.entity_id
_entity_poly.type
_entity_poly.pdbx_seq_one_letter_code
_entity_poly.pdbx_strand_id
1 'polypeptide(L)'
;ELSREERSARTIQCAYRRHLARKERTKRQREKQEYEDLMDRLEKEAFVAMVRREQEEAERQRQKEEEERRKRREEQQRKKRILEAAFEGDMGEIQAIMKEKMNMVECTDPNGNTPLSEAAGGGNVQTIKFLIQNGAELNSKGAYGRTPLYRAAFGGHLDAVQTLLQYGADPRIYADDGNKPEEVATLDSVASILHDWDVGVTESMLSKMEAEKARRVEEEKKQRAEEAGRLQEEVMKLTKEHDRCQKELQKAYCELNKRITEHDKCERKNMGKTDITLQAIHDAERTVDSLRVAALQAEEILSLAKLQLREQAQLREQAQEGEMDGAQKGSTGEVKGLQCSVRELDDVLLKDVGNRIQQDGRWPLIIDPSGQAATFLCYRDTNYINTLNPQSMQPDVVRLSLLGAIRYGKPLVFDMMEVNMMESVRNQLNQIQNGLLEAILSKELLQNERYLSLTRPTDGPEYSRMQFTTSRTEKFKLFFVTKIRSPPEGMLSSFYPIQVVLPGPNP
;
A
#
# COMPACT_ATOMS: atom_id res chain seq x y z
N GLU A 1 -5.19 55.43 68.65
CA GLU A 1 -4.49 55.98 67.46
C GLU A 1 -3.12 55.32 67.36
N LEU A 2 -2.69 54.86 66.17
CA LEU A 2 -1.35 54.28 66.02
C LEU A 2 -0.26 55.32 66.35
N SER A 3 0.76 54.89 67.07
CA SER A 3 1.95 55.68 67.41
C SER A 3 2.59 56.25 66.15
N ARG A 4 3.24 57.40 66.28
CA ARG A 4 3.97 58.06 65.19
C ARG A 4 5.03 57.13 64.59
N GLU A 5 5.63 56.26 65.41
CA GLU A 5 6.61 55.26 65.00
C GLU A 5 5.96 54.12 64.20
N GLU A 6 4.78 53.65 64.60
CA GLU A 6 4.04 52.60 63.89
C GLU A 6 3.55 53.06 62.51
N ARG A 7 3.17 54.34 62.37
CA ARG A 7 2.82 54.93 61.06
C ARG A 7 4.04 55.02 60.15
N SER A 8 5.19 55.44 60.68
CA SER A 8 6.45 55.48 59.93
C SER A 8 6.90 54.08 59.50
N ALA A 9 6.83 53.10 60.40
CA ALA A 9 7.17 51.70 60.12
C ALA A 9 6.28 51.09 59.01
N ARG A 10 4.97 51.36 59.03
CA ARG A 10 4.05 50.94 57.96
C ARG A 10 4.38 51.58 56.61
N THR A 11 4.71 52.87 56.60
CA THR A 11 5.12 53.58 55.38
C THR A 11 6.38 52.97 54.77
N ILE A 12 7.38 52.67 55.60
CA ILE A 12 8.63 52.02 55.17
C ILE A 12 8.37 50.60 54.66
N GLN A 13 7.57 49.80 55.37
CA GLN A 13 7.21 48.44 54.94
C GLN A 13 6.43 48.44 53.61
N CYS A 14 5.50 49.37 53.42
CA CYS A 14 4.78 49.54 52.16
C CYS A 14 5.72 49.94 51.02
N ALA A 15 6.65 50.87 51.25
CA ALA A 15 7.65 51.27 50.26
C ALA A 15 8.58 50.10 49.88
N TYR A 16 9.05 49.34 50.86
CA TYR A 16 9.90 48.17 50.65
C TYR A 16 9.18 47.05 49.87
N ARG A 17 7.93 46.73 50.23
CA ARG A 17 7.10 45.76 49.48
C ARG A 17 6.86 46.20 48.04
N ARG A 18 6.59 47.49 47.79
CA ARG A 18 6.48 48.03 46.42
C ARG A 18 7.79 47.94 45.64
N HIS A 19 8.93 48.17 46.29
CA HIS A 19 10.23 48.04 45.65
C HIS A 19 10.52 46.59 45.24
N LEU A 20 10.29 45.62 46.14
CA LEU A 20 10.39 44.18 45.84
C LEU A 20 9.45 43.77 44.71
N ALA A 21 8.18 44.20 44.75
CA ALA A 21 7.22 43.89 43.69
C ALA A 21 7.62 44.47 42.32
N ARG A 22 8.21 45.67 42.27
CA ARG A 22 8.75 46.26 41.04
C ARG A 22 9.97 45.49 40.52
N LYS A 23 10.87 45.07 41.41
CA LYS A 23 12.04 44.26 41.08
C LYS A 23 11.64 42.88 40.54
N GLU A 24 10.65 42.24 41.15
CA GLU A 24 10.12 40.96 40.71
C GLU A 24 9.38 41.09 39.36
N ARG A 25 8.59 42.14 39.16
CA ARG A 25 7.91 42.41 37.89
C ARG A 25 8.89 42.65 36.75
N THR A 26 9.95 43.41 36.99
CA THR A 26 10.99 43.67 35.98
C THR A 26 11.80 42.41 35.65
N LYS A 27 12.07 41.56 36.65
CA LYS A 27 12.67 40.24 36.43
C LYS A 27 11.78 39.36 35.56
N ARG A 28 10.50 39.22 35.89
CA ARG A 28 9.53 38.44 35.08
C ARG A 28 9.33 38.99 33.68
N GLN A 29 9.39 40.31 33.49
CA GLN A 29 9.34 40.91 32.16
C GLN A 29 10.56 40.54 31.32
N ARG A 30 11.76 40.52 31.92
CA ARG A 30 12.98 40.07 31.23
C ARG A 30 12.91 38.58 30.88
N GLU A 31 12.55 37.73 31.84
CA GLU A 31 12.39 36.29 31.61
C GLU A 31 11.35 36.00 30.52
N LYS A 32 10.23 36.74 30.50
CA LYS A 32 9.23 36.64 29.44
C LYS A 32 9.79 37.04 28.08
N GLN A 33 10.55 38.14 28.01
CA GLN A 33 11.11 38.63 26.76
C GLN A 33 12.20 37.68 26.22
N GLU A 34 13.06 37.16 27.10
CA GLU A 34 14.05 36.14 26.75
C GLU A 34 13.40 34.85 26.23
N TYR A 35 12.26 34.47 26.81
CA TYR A 35 11.46 33.34 26.35
C TYR A 35 10.82 33.61 24.98
N GLU A 36 10.23 34.79 24.77
CA GLU A 36 9.68 35.20 23.46
C GLU A 36 10.78 35.20 22.38
N ASP A 37 11.95 35.77 22.66
CA ASP A 37 13.10 35.77 21.74
C ASP A 37 13.67 34.37 21.47
N LEU A 38 13.57 33.46 22.45
CA LEU A 38 13.95 32.06 22.27
C LEU A 38 12.94 31.33 21.39
N MET A 39 11.64 31.54 21.62
CA MET A 39 10.57 30.95 20.82
C MET A 39 10.67 31.41 19.36
N ASP A 40 10.83 32.71 19.11
CA ASP A 40 10.99 33.27 17.76
C ASP A 40 12.21 32.67 17.02
N ARG A 41 13.31 32.41 17.75
CA ARG A 41 14.49 31.74 17.17
C ARG A 41 14.20 30.29 16.82
N LEU A 42 13.60 29.53 17.74
CA LEU A 42 13.24 28.14 17.51
C LEU A 42 12.24 27.98 16.38
N GLU A 43 11.26 28.88 16.27
CA GLU A 43 10.29 28.89 15.16
C GLU A 43 10.96 29.15 13.81
N LYS A 44 11.89 30.12 13.74
CA LYS A 44 12.67 30.39 12.51
C LYS A 44 13.57 29.20 12.14
N GLU A 45 14.24 28.59 13.12
CA GLU A 45 15.06 27.40 12.90
C GLU A 45 14.22 26.21 12.42
N ALA A 46 13.05 26.00 13.03
CA ALA A 46 12.12 24.96 12.62
C ALA A 46 11.58 25.20 11.19
N PHE A 47 11.25 26.45 10.84
CA PHE A 47 10.81 26.81 9.50
C PHE A 47 11.91 26.56 8.46
N VAL A 48 13.14 26.99 8.73
CA VAL A 48 14.28 26.74 7.82
C VAL A 48 14.55 25.24 7.68
N ALA A 49 14.47 24.48 8.78
CA ALA A 49 14.63 23.03 8.76
C ALA A 49 13.51 22.34 7.95
N MET A 50 12.26 22.81 8.06
CA MET A 50 11.14 22.31 7.26
C MET A 50 11.37 22.54 5.77
N VAL A 51 11.70 23.78 5.37
CA VAL A 51 11.95 24.11 3.95
C VAL A 51 13.12 23.32 3.39
N ARG A 52 14.19 23.12 4.17
CA ARG A 52 15.31 22.25 3.76
C ARG A 52 14.88 20.80 3.54
N ARG A 53 14.08 20.23 4.45
CA ARG A 53 13.55 18.86 4.29
C ARG A 53 12.69 18.75 3.04
N GLU A 54 11.82 19.72 2.78
CA GLU A 54 10.97 19.74 1.58
C GLU A 54 11.80 19.83 0.29
N GLN A 55 12.84 20.66 0.27
CA GLN A 55 13.79 20.73 -0.85
C GLN A 55 14.54 19.41 -1.06
N GLU A 56 15.04 18.79 0.02
CA GLU A 56 15.73 17.50 -0.03
C GLU A 56 14.80 16.36 -0.49
N GLU A 57 13.52 16.38 -0.10
CA GLU A 57 12.51 15.42 -0.54
C GLU A 57 12.18 15.61 -2.03
N ALA A 58 12.00 16.86 -2.47
CA ALA A 58 11.79 17.20 -3.87
C ALA A 58 12.99 16.80 -4.75
N GLU A 59 14.22 17.01 -4.27
CA GLU A 59 15.43 16.54 -4.95
C GLU A 59 15.50 15.02 -5.03
N ARG A 60 15.22 14.32 -3.92
CA ARG A 60 15.16 12.85 -3.91
C ARG A 60 14.10 12.32 -4.88
N GLN A 61 12.95 12.98 -4.99
CA GLN A 61 11.90 12.59 -5.91
C GLN A 61 12.30 12.83 -7.37
N ARG A 62 12.90 13.98 -7.70
CA ARG A 62 13.46 14.24 -9.03
C ARG A 62 14.52 13.20 -9.41
N GLN A 63 15.42 12.86 -8.49
CA GLN A 63 16.45 11.84 -8.73
C GLN A 63 15.84 10.47 -8.99
N LYS A 64 14.83 10.06 -8.21
CA LYS A 64 14.10 8.79 -8.43
C LYS A 64 13.41 8.77 -9.79
N GLU A 65 12.70 9.85 -10.15
CA GLU A 65 12.04 9.97 -11.45
C GLU A 65 13.04 9.93 -12.62
N GLU A 66 14.17 10.62 -12.50
CA GLU A 66 15.25 10.57 -13.51
C GLU A 66 15.87 9.16 -13.61
N GLU A 67 16.11 8.50 -12.48
CA GLU A 67 16.63 7.14 -12.45
C GLU A 67 15.64 6.14 -13.08
N GLU A 68 14.35 6.25 -12.79
CA GLU A 68 13.31 5.44 -13.42
C GLU A 68 13.23 5.70 -14.93
N ARG A 69 13.28 6.96 -15.36
CA ARG A 69 13.31 7.31 -16.79
C ARG A 69 14.55 6.76 -17.47
N ARG A 70 15.71 6.79 -16.81
CA ARG A 70 16.95 6.17 -17.29
C ARG A 70 16.79 4.66 -17.43
N LYS A 71 16.29 3.98 -16.39
CA LYS A 71 16.03 2.53 -16.41
C LYS A 71 15.07 2.14 -17.54
N ARG A 72 13.97 2.87 -17.73
CA ARG A 72 13.02 2.63 -18.83
C ARG A 72 13.66 2.79 -20.20
N ARG A 73 14.48 3.84 -20.39
CA ARG A 73 15.22 4.05 -21.64
C ARG A 73 16.23 2.93 -21.90
N GLU A 74 16.99 2.53 -20.89
CA GLU A 74 17.94 1.42 -20.99
C GLU A 74 17.23 0.09 -21.31
N GLU A 75 16.07 -0.18 -20.70
CA GLU A 75 15.28 -1.37 -20.99
C GLU A 75 14.74 -1.37 -22.42
N GLN A 76 14.19 -0.24 -22.88
CA GLN A 76 13.72 -0.08 -24.26
C GLN A 76 14.88 -0.23 -25.26
N GLN A 77 16.05 0.35 -24.96
CA GLN A 77 17.24 0.22 -25.80
C GLN A 77 17.73 -1.23 -25.84
N ARG A 78 17.69 -1.96 -24.72
CA ARG A 78 18.02 -3.40 -24.67
C ARG A 78 17.04 -4.23 -25.50
N LYS A 79 15.74 -3.99 -25.37
CA LYS A 79 14.69 -4.65 -26.18
C LYS A 79 14.92 -4.40 -27.67
N LYS A 80 15.21 -3.16 -28.05
CA LYS A 80 15.54 -2.82 -29.43
C LYS A 80 16.79 -3.57 -29.93
N ARG A 81 17.87 -3.56 -29.15
CA ARG A 81 19.13 -4.24 -29.50
C ARG A 81 18.97 -5.74 -29.69
N ILE A 82 18.23 -6.44 -28.83
CA ILE A 82 18.04 -7.90 -28.99
C ILE A 82 17.19 -8.22 -30.23
N LEU A 83 16.20 -7.38 -30.58
CA LEU A 83 15.40 -7.55 -31.79
C LEU A 83 16.22 -7.32 -33.05
N GLU A 84 17.04 -6.25 -33.08
CA GLU A 84 17.95 -5.95 -34.19
C GLU A 84 19.00 -7.06 -34.35
N ALA A 85 19.64 -7.48 -33.26
CA ALA A 85 20.60 -8.59 -33.29
C ALA A 85 19.95 -9.92 -33.72
N ALA A 86 18.68 -10.16 -33.37
CA ALA A 86 17.95 -11.34 -33.83
C ALA A 86 17.70 -11.33 -35.34
N PHE A 87 17.33 -10.18 -35.89
CA PHE A 87 17.16 -9.98 -37.34
C PHE A 87 18.48 -10.09 -38.11
N GLU A 88 19.58 -9.57 -37.58
CA GLU A 88 20.91 -9.62 -38.21
C GLU A 88 21.63 -10.96 -38.02
N GLY A 89 21.24 -11.73 -36.99
CA GLY A 89 21.83 -13.02 -36.66
C GLY A 89 23.07 -12.93 -35.78
N ASP A 90 23.30 -11.80 -35.09
CA ASP A 90 24.43 -11.64 -34.17
C ASP A 90 24.22 -12.42 -32.86
N MET A 91 24.59 -13.70 -32.91
CA MET A 91 24.54 -14.61 -31.77
C MET A 91 25.39 -14.16 -30.58
N GLY A 92 26.49 -13.45 -30.82
CA GLY A 92 27.38 -12.97 -29.74
C GLY A 92 26.69 -11.91 -28.89
N GLU A 93 26.01 -10.97 -29.56
CA GLU A 93 25.23 -9.93 -28.88
C GLU A 93 23.99 -10.50 -28.19
N ILE A 94 23.26 -11.43 -28.83
CA ILE A 94 22.07 -12.08 -28.23
C ILE A 94 22.44 -12.84 -26.95
N GLN A 95 23.53 -13.62 -26.98
CA GLN A 95 24.00 -14.35 -25.79
C GLN A 95 24.45 -13.41 -24.68
N ALA A 96 25.13 -12.31 -25.01
CA ALA A 96 25.54 -11.30 -24.04
C ALA A 96 24.33 -10.64 -23.36
N ILE A 97 23.32 -10.24 -24.14
CA ILE A 97 22.10 -9.60 -23.62
C ILE A 97 21.29 -10.57 -22.74
N MET A 98 21.15 -11.83 -23.15
CA MET A 98 20.43 -12.84 -22.36
C MET A 98 21.14 -13.25 -21.06
N LYS A 99 22.46 -13.11 -20.99
CA LYS A 99 23.25 -13.45 -19.79
C LYS A 99 23.20 -12.37 -18.71
N GLU A 100 23.03 -11.09 -19.08
CA GLU A 100 22.98 -9.98 -18.13
C GLU A 100 21.68 -9.90 -17.32
N LYS A 101 20.56 -10.48 -17.80
CA LYS A 101 19.29 -10.56 -17.06
C LYS A 101 18.39 -11.68 -17.59
N MET A 102 17.67 -12.33 -16.67
CA MET A 102 16.78 -13.47 -16.88
C MET A 102 15.75 -13.25 -18.02
N ASN A 103 15.82 -14.11 -19.04
CA ASN A 103 14.82 -14.43 -20.08
C ASN A 103 14.08 -13.26 -20.78
N MET A 104 14.78 -12.50 -21.65
CA MET A 104 14.16 -11.60 -22.65
C MET A 104 13.66 -12.33 -23.91
N VAL A 105 13.35 -13.62 -23.82
CA VAL A 105 13.03 -14.47 -24.98
C VAL A 105 11.71 -14.07 -25.65
N GLU A 106 10.75 -13.61 -24.86
CA GLU A 106 9.41 -13.17 -25.29
C GLU A 106 9.26 -11.63 -25.31
N CYS A 107 10.35 -10.87 -25.40
CA CYS A 107 10.20 -9.41 -25.48
C CYS A 107 9.53 -9.00 -26.80
N THR A 108 8.66 -8.01 -26.77
CA THR A 108 7.99 -7.53 -27.99
C THR A 108 8.40 -6.11 -28.36
N ASP A 109 8.46 -5.85 -29.66
CA ASP A 109 8.54 -4.49 -30.21
C ASP A 109 7.17 -3.78 -30.06
N PRO A 110 7.07 -2.46 -30.35
CA PRO A 110 5.79 -1.76 -30.35
C PRO A 110 4.73 -2.33 -31.31
N ASN A 111 5.13 -3.20 -32.24
CA ASN A 111 4.26 -3.87 -33.20
C ASN A 111 3.91 -5.32 -32.79
N GLY A 112 4.39 -5.80 -31.63
CA GLY A 112 4.15 -7.15 -31.13
C GLY A 112 5.13 -8.23 -31.63
N ASN A 113 6.17 -7.89 -32.39
CA ASN A 113 7.15 -8.85 -32.89
C ASN A 113 8.13 -9.32 -31.81
N THR A 114 8.33 -10.63 -31.73
CA THR A 114 9.28 -11.29 -30.83
C THR A 114 10.66 -11.45 -31.47
N PRO A 115 11.76 -11.65 -30.70
CA PRO A 115 13.07 -11.99 -31.24
C PRO A 115 13.03 -13.19 -32.19
N LEU A 116 12.17 -14.18 -31.91
CA LEU A 116 11.98 -15.33 -32.80
C LEU A 116 11.35 -14.94 -34.13
N SER A 117 10.35 -14.03 -34.10
CA SER A 117 9.71 -13.48 -35.29
C SER A 117 10.70 -12.69 -36.16
N GLU A 118 11.56 -11.87 -35.55
CA GLU A 118 12.60 -11.11 -36.25
C GLU A 118 13.70 -12.02 -36.81
N ALA A 119 14.17 -13.01 -36.04
CA ALA A 119 15.14 -14.01 -36.51
C ALA A 119 14.60 -14.84 -37.69
N ALA A 120 13.31 -15.16 -37.69
CA ALA A 120 12.64 -15.85 -38.78
C ALA A 120 12.50 -14.97 -40.03
N GLY A 121 12.21 -13.67 -39.87
CA GLY A 121 12.21 -12.70 -40.97
C GLY A 121 13.59 -12.44 -41.58
N GLY A 122 14.65 -12.54 -40.77
CA GLY A 122 16.05 -12.47 -41.21
C GLY A 122 16.64 -13.77 -41.74
N GLY A 123 15.98 -14.91 -41.54
CA GLY A 123 16.44 -16.23 -41.99
C GLY A 123 17.53 -16.87 -41.12
N ASN A 124 17.74 -16.39 -39.89
CA ASN A 124 18.86 -16.78 -39.05
C ASN A 124 18.61 -18.09 -38.28
N VAL A 125 18.95 -19.22 -38.89
CA VAL A 125 18.73 -20.57 -38.34
C VAL A 125 19.36 -20.79 -36.96
N GLN A 126 20.58 -20.30 -36.73
CA GLN A 126 21.28 -20.48 -35.45
C GLN A 126 20.59 -19.72 -34.32
N THR A 127 20.14 -18.50 -34.61
CA THR A 127 19.37 -17.67 -33.70
C THR A 127 18.01 -18.28 -33.37
N ILE A 128 17.30 -18.80 -34.38
CA ILE A 128 16.03 -19.52 -34.21
C ILE A 128 16.21 -20.70 -33.24
N LYS A 129 17.22 -21.57 -33.47
CA LYS A 129 17.48 -22.72 -32.60
C LYS A 129 17.78 -22.30 -31.16
N PHE A 130 18.61 -21.28 -30.97
CA PHE A 130 18.96 -20.79 -29.65
C PHE A 130 17.76 -20.21 -28.91
N LEU A 131 16.92 -19.41 -29.58
CA LEU A 131 15.71 -18.84 -28.98
C LEU A 131 14.73 -19.92 -28.54
N ILE A 132 14.50 -20.94 -29.38
CA ILE A 132 13.60 -22.06 -29.06
C ILE A 132 14.12 -22.86 -27.86
N GLN A 133 15.43 -23.12 -27.79
CA GLN A 133 16.05 -23.81 -26.64
C GLN A 133 15.91 -23.02 -25.33
N ASN A 134 15.86 -21.70 -25.40
CA ASN A 134 15.61 -20.81 -24.26
C ASN A 134 14.11 -20.58 -23.98
N GLY A 135 13.21 -21.27 -24.68
CA GLY A 135 11.77 -21.28 -24.39
C GLY A 135 10.92 -20.33 -25.22
N ALA A 136 11.39 -19.93 -26.42
CA ALA A 136 10.60 -19.06 -27.30
C ALA A 136 9.31 -19.73 -27.80
N GLU A 137 8.21 -18.97 -27.85
CA GLU A 137 6.91 -19.41 -28.38
C GLU A 137 6.94 -19.44 -29.91
N LEU A 138 6.92 -20.64 -30.49
CA LEU A 138 7.01 -20.88 -31.94
C LEU A 138 5.86 -20.27 -32.74
N ASN A 139 4.68 -20.20 -32.13
CA ASN A 139 3.45 -19.76 -32.76
C ASN A 139 3.00 -18.36 -32.30
N SER A 140 3.93 -17.57 -31.73
CA SER A 140 3.64 -16.20 -31.28
C SER A 140 3.12 -15.35 -32.45
N LYS A 141 1.98 -14.68 -32.28
CA LYS A 141 1.44 -13.76 -33.28
C LYS A 141 2.03 -12.37 -33.09
N GLY A 142 2.87 -11.94 -34.03
CA GLY A 142 3.43 -10.60 -34.05
C GLY A 142 2.53 -9.60 -34.77
N ALA A 143 3.14 -8.62 -35.43
CA ALA A 143 2.43 -7.62 -36.20
C ALA A 143 1.53 -8.26 -37.27
N TYR A 144 0.27 -7.83 -37.36
CA TYR A 144 -0.73 -8.35 -38.30
C TYR A 144 -1.04 -9.85 -38.13
N GLY A 145 -0.90 -10.37 -36.91
CA GLY A 145 -1.20 -11.78 -36.63
C GLY A 145 -0.18 -12.76 -37.21
N ARG A 146 0.96 -12.27 -37.72
CA ARG A 146 1.96 -13.08 -38.44
C ARG A 146 2.81 -13.89 -37.46
N THR A 147 2.94 -15.18 -37.73
CA THR A 147 3.82 -16.09 -36.98
C THR A 147 5.27 -16.01 -37.48
N PRO A 148 6.26 -16.47 -36.69
CA PRO A 148 7.63 -16.63 -37.17
C PRO A 148 7.71 -17.45 -38.48
N LEU A 149 6.94 -18.54 -38.58
CA LEU A 149 6.88 -19.37 -39.79
C LEU A 149 6.33 -18.61 -41.00
N TYR A 150 5.28 -17.80 -40.83
CA TYR A 150 4.77 -16.92 -41.89
C TYR A 150 5.85 -15.96 -42.38
N ARG A 151 6.61 -15.33 -41.46
CA ARG A 151 7.68 -14.38 -41.82
C ARG A 151 8.85 -15.04 -42.54
N ALA A 152 9.25 -16.24 -42.12
CA ALA A 152 10.28 -17.02 -42.82
C ALA A 152 9.82 -17.41 -44.24
N ALA A 153 8.55 -17.80 -44.41
CA ALA A 153 8.00 -18.16 -45.71
C ALA A 153 7.89 -16.95 -46.65
N PHE A 154 7.38 -15.82 -46.15
CA PHE A 154 7.34 -14.55 -46.88
C PHE A 154 8.75 -14.08 -47.27
N GLY A 155 9.74 -14.22 -46.38
CA GLY A 155 11.14 -13.89 -46.66
C GLY A 155 11.85 -14.85 -47.62
N GLY A 156 11.25 -15.99 -47.97
CA GLY A 156 11.87 -17.01 -48.83
C GLY A 156 13.00 -17.81 -48.14
N HIS A 157 13.05 -17.82 -46.80
CA HIS A 157 14.14 -18.42 -46.04
C HIS A 157 13.92 -19.91 -45.82
N LEU A 158 14.30 -20.73 -46.81
CA LEU A 158 14.08 -22.18 -46.83
C LEU A 158 14.56 -22.90 -45.56
N ASP A 159 15.80 -22.65 -45.14
CA ASP A 159 16.41 -23.34 -43.98
C ASP A 159 15.74 -22.92 -42.65
N ALA A 160 15.28 -21.67 -42.56
CA ALA A 160 14.53 -21.18 -41.41
C ALA A 160 13.14 -21.81 -41.32
N VAL A 161 12.44 -21.95 -42.46
CA VAL A 161 11.15 -22.66 -42.55
C VAL A 161 11.30 -24.12 -42.12
N GLN A 162 12.27 -24.84 -42.67
CA GLN A 162 12.53 -26.24 -42.27
C GLN A 162 12.85 -26.35 -40.79
N THR A 163 13.69 -25.45 -40.26
CA THR A 163 14.03 -25.45 -38.84
C THR A 163 12.79 -25.23 -37.99
N LEU A 164 11.97 -24.20 -38.27
CA LEU A 164 10.75 -23.92 -37.50
C LEU A 164 9.76 -25.10 -37.53
N LEU A 165 9.59 -25.75 -38.68
CA LEU A 165 8.76 -26.95 -38.81
C LEU A 165 9.30 -28.14 -38.00
N GLN A 166 10.63 -28.38 -38.01
CA GLN A 166 11.29 -29.42 -37.21
C GLN A 166 11.16 -29.21 -35.70
N TYR A 167 10.93 -27.97 -35.25
CA TYR A 167 10.70 -27.67 -33.84
C TYR A 167 9.21 -27.60 -33.48
N GLY A 168 8.29 -27.79 -34.43
CA GLY A 168 6.85 -27.86 -34.17
C GLY A 168 6.05 -26.58 -34.44
N ALA A 169 6.54 -25.67 -35.29
CA ALA A 169 5.73 -24.54 -35.76
C ALA A 169 4.53 -25.03 -36.59
N ASP A 170 3.35 -24.44 -36.37
CA ASP A 170 2.12 -24.86 -37.06
C ASP A 170 1.94 -24.10 -38.39
N PRO A 171 1.99 -24.78 -39.56
CA PRO A 171 1.79 -24.15 -40.86
C PRO A 171 0.33 -23.77 -41.14
N ARG A 172 -0.63 -24.16 -40.29
CA ARG A 172 -2.06 -23.91 -40.50
C ARG A 172 -2.54 -22.56 -39.95
N ILE A 173 -1.69 -21.83 -39.22
CA ILE A 173 -2.07 -20.58 -38.58
C ILE A 173 -2.22 -19.46 -39.61
N TYR A 174 -3.43 -18.89 -39.66
CA TYR A 174 -3.74 -17.72 -40.46
C TYR A 174 -3.21 -16.43 -39.82
N ALA A 175 -2.64 -15.56 -40.65
CA ALA A 175 -2.39 -14.16 -40.30
C ALA A 175 -3.66 -13.32 -40.50
N ASP A 176 -3.63 -12.04 -40.09
CA ASP A 176 -4.80 -11.16 -40.13
C ASP A 176 -5.24 -10.81 -41.57
N ASP A 177 -4.38 -11.04 -42.56
CA ASP A 177 -4.69 -10.92 -43.98
C ASP A 177 -5.49 -12.12 -44.54
N GLY A 178 -5.73 -13.15 -43.72
CA GLY A 178 -6.46 -14.35 -44.10
C GLY A 178 -5.62 -15.40 -44.83
N ASN A 179 -4.31 -15.18 -44.99
CA ASN A 179 -3.43 -16.09 -45.70
C ASN A 179 -2.63 -17.00 -44.75
N LYS A 180 -2.28 -18.19 -45.24
CA LYS A 180 -1.35 -19.12 -44.58
C LYS A 180 0.10 -18.87 -45.03
N PRO A 181 1.11 -19.33 -44.26
CA PRO A 181 2.51 -19.30 -44.67
C PRO A 181 2.78 -19.86 -46.08
N GLU A 182 2.04 -20.90 -46.50
CA GLU A 182 2.14 -21.51 -47.84
C GLU A 182 1.75 -20.53 -48.95
N GLU A 183 0.66 -19.79 -48.76
CA GLU A 183 0.05 -18.90 -49.77
C GLU A 183 0.85 -17.61 -49.98
N VAL A 184 1.70 -17.25 -49.02
CA VAL A 184 2.56 -16.05 -49.05
C VAL A 184 4.03 -16.37 -49.32
N ALA A 185 4.36 -17.64 -49.55
CA ALA A 185 5.72 -18.08 -49.78
C ALA A 185 6.30 -17.44 -51.05
N THR A 186 7.46 -16.78 -50.92
CA THR A 186 8.10 -16.11 -52.07
C THR A 186 8.77 -17.10 -53.03
N LEU A 187 9.16 -18.29 -52.55
CA LEU A 187 9.80 -19.34 -53.34
C LEU A 187 8.89 -20.56 -53.47
N ASP A 188 8.77 -21.10 -54.68
CA ASP A 188 8.01 -22.34 -54.96
C ASP A 188 8.52 -23.53 -54.13
N SER A 189 9.82 -23.58 -53.84
CA SER A 189 10.42 -24.60 -52.98
C SER A 189 9.93 -24.54 -51.55
N VAL A 190 9.67 -23.33 -51.02
CA VAL A 190 9.11 -23.13 -49.67
C VAL A 190 7.63 -23.52 -49.65
N ALA A 191 6.87 -23.14 -50.68
CA ALA A 191 5.48 -23.53 -50.82
C ALA A 191 5.33 -25.06 -50.88
N SER A 192 6.16 -25.74 -51.68
CA SER A 192 6.16 -27.22 -51.78
C SER A 192 6.46 -27.88 -50.45
N ILE A 193 7.45 -27.38 -49.68
CA ILE A 193 7.75 -27.94 -48.35
C ILE A 193 6.57 -27.79 -47.40
N LEU A 194 5.90 -26.63 -47.41
CA LEU A 194 4.76 -26.39 -46.54
C LEU A 194 3.54 -27.24 -46.95
N HIS A 195 3.35 -27.45 -48.25
CA HIS A 195 2.29 -28.29 -48.81
C HIS A 195 2.48 -29.77 -48.48
N ASP A 196 3.71 -30.27 -48.65
CA ASP A 196 4.06 -31.68 -48.49
C ASP A 196 4.39 -32.05 -47.03
N TRP A 197 4.31 -31.09 -46.09
CA TRP A 197 4.67 -31.32 -44.69
C TRP A 197 3.68 -32.24 -43.98
N ASP A 198 4.20 -33.28 -43.32
CA ASP A 198 3.39 -34.17 -42.50
C ASP A 198 2.96 -33.48 -41.20
N VAL A 199 1.70 -33.06 -41.16
CA VAL A 199 1.05 -32.42 -40.02
C VAL A 199 1.06 -33.32 -38.78
N GLY A 200 1.11 -34.65 -38.92
CA GLY A 200 1.17 -35.58 -37.79
C GLY A 200 2.47 -35.46 -36.97
N VAL A 201 3.58 -35.08 -37.61
CA VAL A 201 4.84 -34.79 -36.93
C VAL A 201 4.71 -33.54 -36.07
N THR A 202 4.08 -32.49 -36.60
CA THR A 202 3.80 -31.25 -35.87
C THR A 202 2.89 -31.50 -34.68
N GLU A 203 1.83 -32.29 -34.83
CA GLU A 203 0.91 -32.63 -33.73
C GLU A 203 1.60 -33.42 -32.61
N SER A 204 2.49 -34.37 -32.94
CA SER A 204 3.28 -35.09 -31.92
C SER A 204 4.26 -34.17 -31.18
N MET A 205 4.87 -33.22 -31.87
CA MET A 205 5.78 -32.24 -31.26
C MET A 205 5.04 -31.22 -30.39
N LEU A 206 3.92 -30.68 -30.88
CA LEU A 206 3.05 -29.79 -30.11
C LEU A 206 2.59 -30.46 -28.82
N SER A 207 2.14 -31.71 -28.87
CA SER A 207 1.75 -32.47 -27.68
C SER A 207 2.90 -32.65 -26.66
N LYS A 208 4.13 -32.91 -27.13
CA LYS A 208 5.32 -32.98 -26.26
C LYS A 208 5.69 -31.61 -25.67
N MET A 209 5.57 -30.54 -26.44
CA MET A 209 5.84 -29.17 -25.98
C MET A 209 4.79 -28.71 -24.97
N GLU A 210 3.52 -28.99 -25.20
CA GLU A 210 2.43 -28.73 -24.25
C GLU A 210 2.63 -29.50 -22.95
N ALA A 211 3.04 -30.78 -23.02
CA ALA A 211 3.37 -31.58 -21.84
C ALA A 211 4.57 -31.00 -21.06
N GLU A 212 5.60 -30.52 -21.75
CA GLU A 212 6.75 -29.88 -21.10
C GLU A 212 6.42 -28.50 -20.52
N LYS A 213 5.60 -27.69 -21.21
CA LYS A 213 5.05 -26.43 -20.67
C LYS A 213 4.22 -26.71 -19.42
N ALA A 214 3.34 -27.71 -19.45
CA ALA A 214 2.55 -28.12 -18.28
C ALA A 214 3.44 -28.59 -17.12
N ARG A 215 4.51 -29.34 -17.40
CA ARG A 215 5.50 -29.74 -16.38
C ARG A 215 6.20 -28.55 -15.74
N ARG A 216 6.62 -27.55 -16.52
CA ARG A 216 7.24 -26.32 -16.02
C ARG A 216 6.28 -25.50 -15.16
N VAL A 217 5.02 -25.36 -15.59
CA VAL A 217 3.98 -24.69 -14.80
C VAL A 217 3.75 -25.42 -13.48
N GLU A 218 3.71 -26.75 -13.49
CA GLU A 218 3.54 -27.54 -12.27
C GLU A 218 4.78 -27.46 -11.34
N GLU A 219 5.99 -27.45 -11.89
CA GLU A 219 7.23 -27.21 -11.14
C GLU A 219 7.26 -25.81 -10.51
N GLU A 220 6.87 -24.77 -11.25
CA GLU A 220 6.74 -23.40 -10.71
C GLU A 220 5.68 -23.32 -9.63
N LYS A 221 4.52 -23.94 -9.84
CA LYS A 221 3.43 -24.00 -8.86
C LYS A 221 3.88 -24.73 -7.58
N LYS A 222 4.66 -25.80 -7.72
CA LYS A 222 5.27 -26.51 -6.59
C LYS A 222 6.26 -25.62 -5.84
N GLN A 223 7.17 -24.93 -6.55
CA GLN A 223 8.11 -23.98 -5.93
C GLN A 223 7.39 -22.85 -5.19
N ARG A 224 6.34 -22.28 -5.79
CA ARG A 224 5.51 -21.25 -5.14
C ARG A 224 4.78 -21.79 -3.91
N ALA A 225 4.30 -23.03 -3.95
CA ALA A 225 3.65 -23.67 -2.80
C ALA A 225 4.64 -23.92 -1.65
N GLU A 226 5.86 -24.35 -1.96
CA GLU A 226 6.94 -24.51 -0.98
C GLU A 226 7.33 -23.17 -0.33
N GLU A 227 7.44 -22.11 -1.14
CA GLU A 227 7.72 -20.76 -0.65
C GLU A 227 6.61 -20.22 0.27
N ALA A 228 5.34 -20.41 -0.12
CA ALA A 228 4.20 -20.03 0.71
C ALA A 228 4.18 -20.80 2.04
N GLY A 229 4.52 -22.09 2.03
CA GLY A 229 4.67 -22.90 3.24
C GLY A 229 5.75 -22.36 4.18
N ARG A 230 6.91 -21.98 3.63
CA ARG A 230 8.00 -21.36 4.39
C ARG A 230 7.57 -20.05 5.06
N LEU A 231 6.87 -19.18 4.33
CA LEU A 231 6.36 -17.92 4.90
C LEU A 231 5.30 -18.15 5.98
N GLN A 232 4.44 -19.16 5.82
CA GLN A 232 3.48 -19.53 6.87
C GLN A 232 4.17 -19.97 8.16
N GLU A 233 5.23 -20.78 8.06
CA GLU A 233 6.03 -21.18 9.21
C GLU A 233 6.71 -19.98 9.89
N GLU A 234 7.24 -19.05 9.08
CA GLU A 234 7.85 -17.81 9.58
C GLU A 234 6.84 -16.93 10.32
N VAL A 235 5.65 -16.70 9.76
CA VAL A 235 4.56 -15.97 10.43
C VAL A 235 4.15 -16.66 11.73
N MET A 236 4.10 -18.01 11.77
CA MET A 236 3.79 -18.75 12.99
C MET A 236 4.87 -18.54 14.07
N LYS A 237 6.15 -18.53 13.69
CA LYS A 237 7.27 -18.27 14.60
C LYS A 237 7.21 -16.84 15.15
N LEU A 238 7.04 -15.85 14.28
CA LEU A 238 6.93 -14.44 14.66
C LEU A 238 5.71 -14.17 15.55
N THR A 239 4.60 -14.87 15.31
CA THR A 239 3.41 -14.78 16.18
C THR A 239 3.74 -15.24 17.60
N LYS A 240 4.46 -16.36 17.76
CA LYS A 240 4.90 -16.84 19.09
C LYS A 240 5.84 -15.85 19.78
N GLU A 241 6.73 -15.21 19.02
CA GLU A 241 7.65 -14.21 19.56
C GLU A 241 6.92 -12.94 20.00
N HIS A 242 5.97 -12.45 19.19
CA HIS A 242 5.09 -11.34 19.55
C HIS A 242 4.29 -11.63 20.82
N ASP A 243 3.65 -12.81 20.91
CA ASP A 243 2.89 -13.24 22.09
C ASP A 243 3.77 -13.30 23.36
N ARG A 244 5.04 -13.71 23.21
CA ARG A 244 6.01 -13.71 24.31
C ARG A 244 6.31 -12.29 24.77
N CYS A 245 6.67 -11.40 23.85
CA CYS A 245 6.96 -10.00 24.17
C CYS A 245 5.76 -9.30 24.82
N GLN A 246 4.55 -9.58 24.35
CA GLN A 246 3.31 -9.01 24.90
C GLN A 246 3.03 -9.51 26.32
N LYS A 247 3.26 -10.79 26.61
CA LYS A 247 3.17 -11.35 27.97
C LYS A 247 4.19 -10.74 28.92
N GLU A 248 5.43 -10.54 28.47
CA GLU A 248 6.47 -9.89 29.26
C GLU A 248 6.12 -8.43 29.58
N LEU A 249 5.62 -7.70 28.58
CA LEU A 249 5.14 -6.33 28.75
C LEU A 249 3.98 -6.25 29.75
N GLN A 250 3.00 -7.15 29.63
CA GLN A 250 1.88 -7.22 30.58
C GLN A 250 2.37 -7.47 32.02
N LYS A 251 3.32 -8.38 32.20
CA LYS A 251 3.93 -8.65 33.51
C LYS A 251 4.65 -7.41 34.06
N ALA A 252 5.35 -6.66 33.22
CA ALA A 252 6.02 -5.43 33.62
C ALA A 252 5.03 -4.34 34.05
N TYR A 253 3.90 -4.18 33.35
CA TYR A 253 2.82 -3.28 33.78
C TYR A 253 2.22 -3.67 35.13
N CYS A 254 2.00 -4.97 35.38
CA CYS A 254 1.54 -5.45 36.67
C CYS A 254 2.52 -5.12 37.80
N GLU A 255 3.83 -5.27 37.54
CA GLU A 255 4.87 -4.93 38.51
C GLU A 255 4.94 -3.42 38.75
N LEU A 256 4.86 -2.59 37.70
CA LEU A 256 4.80 -1.13 37.83
C LEU A 256 3.62 -0.69 38.71
N ASN A 257 2.41 -1.21 38.44
CA ASN A 257 1.22 -0.92 39.25
C ASN A 257 1.39 -1.34 40.71
N LYS A 258 2.08 -2.46 40.96
CA LYS A 258 2.43 -2.90 42.32
C LYS A 258 3.37 -1.91 43.00
N ARG A 259 4.41 -1.41 42.31
CA ARG A 259 5.35 -0.40 42.85
C ARG A 259 4.68 0.94 43.13
N ILE A 260 3.80 1.40 42.26
CA ILE A 260 2.96 2.58 42.50
C ILE A 260 2.12 2.38 43.78
N THR A 261 1.46 1.23 43.91
CA THR A 261 0.66 0.91 45.11
C THR A 261 1.50 0.85 46.39
N GLU A 262 2.73 0.34 46.32
CA GLU A 262 3.68 0.32 47.44
C GLU A 262 4.12 1.73 47.84
N HIS A 263 4.40 2.59 46.86
CA HIS A 263 4.76 3.99 47.09
C HIS A 263 3.60 4.77 47.73
N ASP A 264 2.39 4.69 47.17
CA ASP A 264 1.18 5.31 47.72
C ASP A 264 0.95 4.91 49.18
N LYS A 265 1.19 3.63 49.52
CA LYS A 265 1.09 3.14 50.91
C LYS A 265 2.17 3.73 51.81
N CYS A 266 3.40 3.89 51.31
CA CYS A 266 4.50 4.49 52.06
C CYS A 266 4.27 5.98 52.32
N GLU A 267 3.77 6.72 51.33
CA GLU A 267 3.39 8.13 51.48
C GLU A 267 2.26 8.29 52.50
N ARG A 268 1.16 7.54 52.35
CA ARG A 268 0.01 7.61 53.26
C ARG A 268 0.37 7.29 54.71
N LYS A 269 1.35 6.41 54.93
CA LYS A 269 1.81 6.01 56.27
C LYS A 269 3.05 6.78 56.76
N ASN A 270 3.53 7.74 55.98
CA ASN A 270 4.67 8.60 56.27
C ASN A 270 5.93 7.84 56.74
N MET A 271 6.26 6.74 56.05
CA MET A 271 7.28 5.77 56.51
C MET A 271 8.75 6.19 56.28
N GLY A 272 9.02 7.43 55.84
CA GLY A 272 10.39 7.93 55.65
C GLY A 272 11.24 7.21 54.59
N LYS A 273 10.62 6.39 53.73
CA LYS A 273 11.28 5.59 52.66
C LYS A 273 10.74 5.90 51.26
N THR A 274 10.12 7.06 51.08
CA THR A 274 9.44 7.47 49.83
C THR A 274 10.41 7.58 48.66
N ASP A 275 11.65 7.98 48.90
CA ASP A 275 12.66 8.13 47.84
C ASP A 275 13.06 6.79 47.23
N ILE A 276 13.14 5.73 48.05
CA ILE A 276 13.49 4.37 47.61
C ILE A 276 12.33 3.78 46.79
N THR A 277 11.09 3.97 47.24
CA THR A 277 9.92 3.47 46.51
C THR A 277 9.68 4.23 45.21
N LEU A 278 10.00 5.54 45.18
CA LEU A 278 9.98 6.34 43.96
C LEU A 278 11.05 5.87 42.95
N GLN A 279 12.26 5.58 43.42
CA GLN A 279 13.30 5.01 42.56
C GLN A 279 12.88 3.65 41.97
N ALA A 280 12.22 2.80 42.77
CA ALA A 280 11.69 1.53 42.29
C ALA A 280 10.58 1.70 41.23
N ILE A 281 9.77 2.77 41.30
CA ILE A 281 8.83 3.13 40.24
C ILE A 281 9.60 3.49 38.97
N HIS A 282 10.57 4.41 39.04
CA HIS A 282 11.35 4.81 37.86
C HIS A 282 12.10 3.64 37.20
N ASP A 283 12.58 2.67 37.99
CA ASP A 283 13.23 1.46 37.46
C ASP A 283 12.21 0.54 36.74
N ALA A 284 11.00 0.40 37.31
CA ALA A 284 9.91 -0.34 36.69
C ALA A 284 9.38 0.36 35.42
N GLU A 285 9.29 1.68 35.41
CA GLU A 285 8.91 2.49 34.24
C GLU A 285 9.93 2.30 33.10
N ARG A 286 11.23 2.40 33.40
CA ARG A 286 12.28 2.13 32.40
C ARG A 286 12.19 0.72 31.82
N THR A 287 11.85 -0.26 32.65
CA THR A 287 11.64 -1.64 32.20
C THR A 287 10.43 -1.74 31.27
N VAL A 288 9.29 -1.14 31.65
CA VAL A 288 8.08 -1.07 30.81
C VAL A 288 8.38 -0.38 29.47
N ASP A 289 9.11 0.74 29.48
CA ASP A 289 9.48 1.46 28.27
C ASP A 289 10.32 0.61 27.33
N SER A 290 11.34 -0.08 27.84
CA SER A 290 12.19 -0.97 27.04
C SER A 290 11.38 -2.13 26.42
N LEU A 291 10.51 -2.78 27.20
CA LEU A 291 9.68 -3.88 26.74
C LEU A 291 8.58 -3.41 25.78
N ARG A 292 8.08 -2.18 25.95
CA ARG A 292 7.11 -1.58 25.04
C ARG A 292 7.73 -1.38 23.66
N VAL A 293 8.96 -0.86 23.59
CA VAL A 293 9.68 -0.73 22.32
C VAL A 293 9.91 -2.10 21.67
N ALA A 294 10.35 -3.10 22.44
CA ALA A 294 10.56 -4.46 21.93
C ALA A 294 9.25 -5.12 21.42
N ALA A 295 8.14 -4.92 22.13
CA ALA A 295 6.84 -5.43 21.72
C ALA A 295 6.34 -4.76 20.43
N LEU A 296 6.51 -3.44 20.29
CA LEU A 296 6.19 -2.69 19.06
C LEU A 296 7.02 -3.17 17.87
N GLN A 297 8.31 -3.39 18.05
CA GLN A 297 9.18 -3.94 17.01
C GLN A 297 8.76 -5.35 16.58
N ALA A 298 8.46 -6.23 17.54
CA ALA A 298 7.97 -7.58 17.24
C ALA A 298 6.63 -7.57 16.50
N GLU A 299 5.73 -6.64 16.87
CA GLU A 299 4.46 -6.43 16.17
C GLU A 299 4.68 -5.94 14.74
N GLU A 300 5.56 -4.98 14.50
CA GLU A 300 5.87 -4.45 13.17
C GLU A 300 6.43 -5.54 12.25
N ILE A 301 7.39 -6.33 12.73
CA ILE A 301 7.98 -7.44 11.97
C ILE A 301 6.90 -8.48 11.62
N LEU A 302 6.04 -8.83 12.58
CA LEU A 302 4.93 -9.76 12.34
C LEU A 302 3.94 -9.23 11.30
N SER A 303 3.58 -7.95 11.39
CA SER A 303 2.67 -7.31 10.43
C SER A 303 3.25 -7.29 9.02
N LEU A 304 4.56 -7.04 8.85
CA LEU A 304 5.24 -7.11 7.55
C LEU A 304 5.28 -8.54 6.99
N ALA A 305 5.58 -9.54 7.82
CA ALA A 305 5.56 -10.94 7.39
C ALA A 305 4.16 -11.40 6.95
N LYS A 306 3.10 -10.97 7.66
CA LYS A 306 1.70 -11.21 7.26
C LYS A 306 1.37 -10.54 5.93
N LEU A 307 1.87 -9.33 5.69
CA LEU A 307 1.69 -8.63 4.41
C LEU A 307 2.31 -9.43 3.26
N GLN A 308 3.56 -9.89 3.42
CA GLN A 308 4.26 -10.69 2.39
C GLN A 308 3.49 -11.97 2.04
N LEU A 309 3.02 -12.69 3.06
CA LEU A 309 2.22 -13.90 2.86
C LEU A 309 0.94 -13.61 2.07
N ARG A 310 0.27 -12.48 2.37
CA ARG A 310 -0.94 -12.05 1.65
C ARG A 310 -0.65 -11.68 0.20
N GLU A 311 0.44 -10.97 -0.06
CA GLU A 311 0.85 -10.59 -1.40
C GLU A 311 1.12 -11.82 -2.27
N GLN A 312 1.76 -12.85 -1.72
CA GLN A 312 1.93 -14.11 -2.43
C GLN A 312 0.60 -14.82 -2.71
N ALA A 313 -0.34 -14.80 -1.77
CA ALA A 313 -1.67 -15.37 -1.98
C ALA A 313 -2.44 -14.64 -3.10
N GLN A 314 -2.40 -13.31 -3.13
CA GLN A 314 -3.04 -12.52 -4.19
C GLN A 314 -2.43 -12.77 -5.57
N LEU A 315 -1.09 -12.87 -5.64
CA LEU A 315 -0.40 -13.22 -6.89
C LEU A 315 -0.78 -14.62 -7.39
N ARG A 316 -1.04 -15.56 -6.47
CA ARG A 316 -1.49 -16.90 -6.81
C ARG A 316 -2.91 -16.90 -7.40
N GLU A 317 -3.83 -16.16 -6.81
CA GLU A 317 -5.21 -16.04 -7.31
C GLU A 317 -5.23 -15.39 -8.71
N GLN A 318 -4.49 -14.30 -8.90
CA GLN A 318 -4.36 -13.63 -10.20
C GLN A 318 -3.74 -14.52 -11.29
N ALA A 319 -2.77 -15.37 -10.92
CA ALA A 319 -2.18 -16.32 -11.86
C ALA A 319 -3.17 -17.43 -12.26
N GLN A 320 -4.04 -17.87 -11.36
CA GLN A 320 -5.08 -18.88 -11.67
C GLN A 320 -6.21 -18.31 -12.54
N GLU A 321 -6.58 -17.05 -12.34
CA GLU A 321 -7.58 -16.37 -13.18
C GLU A 321 -7.07 -16.12 -14.60
N GLY A 322 -5.80 -15.78 -14.78
CA GLY A 322 -5.17 -15.61 -16.09
C GLY A 322 -5.12 -16.87 -16.95
N GLU A 323 -5.20 -18.07 -16.36
CA GLU A 323 -5.24 -19.35 -17.08
C GLU A 323 -6.65 -19.73 -17.57
N MET A 324 -7.71 -19.20 -16.94
CA MET A 324 -9.12 -19.47 -17.31
C MET A 324 -9.66 -18.53 -18.40
N ASP A 325 -8.96 -17.43 -18.70
CA ASP A 325 -9.44 -16.31 -19.53
C ASP A 325 -9.42 -16.58 -21.06
N GLY A 326 -9.20 -17.83 -21.48
CA GLY A 326 -9.31 -18.27 -22.88
C GLY A 326 -10.74 -18.58 -23.35
N ALA A 327 -11.72 -18.71 -22.43
CA ALA A 327 -13.11 -18.96 -22.79
C ALA A 327 -14.06 -18.30 -21.79
N GLN A 328 -14.90 -17.39 -22.30
CA GLN A 328 -16.02 -16.73 -21.60
C GLN A 328 -15.67 -15.61 -20.61
N LYS A 329 -15.37 -14.42 -21.17
CA LYS A 329 -15.74 -13.16 -20.53
C LYS A 329 -17.27 -13.06 -20.44
N GLY A 330 -17.81 -13.51 -19.30
CA GLY A 330 -19.22 -13.42 -18.92
C GLY A 330 -19.38 -12.86 -17.51
N SER A 331 -19.38 -11.53 -17.39
CA SER A 331 -20.11 -10.72 -16.39
C SER A 331 -20.22 -11.23 -14.93
N THR A 332 -19.11 -11.38 -14.22
CA THR A 332 -19.11 -11.09 -12.78
C THR A 332 -18.13 -9.96 -12.55
N GLY A 333 -18.65 -8.74 -12.33
CA GLY A 333 -17.86 -7.54 -12.10
C GLY A 333 -17.00 -7.70 -10.86
N GLU A 334 -15.76 -8.10 -11.06
CA GLU A 334 -14.81 -8.32 -9.98
C GLU A 334 -14.30 -6.95 -9.49
N VAL A 335 -14.57 -6.66 -8.22
CA VAL A 335 -14.20 -5.38 -7.63
C VAL A 335 -12.68 -5.37 -7.44
N LYS A 336 -11.96 -4.67 -8.33
CA LYS A 336 -10.52 -4.43 -8.19
C LYS A 336 -10.24 -3.67 -6.88
N GLY A 337 -9.72 -4.36 -5.87
CA GLY A 337 -9.46 -3.82 -4.54
C GLY A 337 -8.58 -4.72 -3.67
N LEU A 338 -8.27 -4.26 -2.45
CA LEU A 338 -7.50 -5.03 -1.49
C LEU A 338 -8.38 -6.11 -0.84
N GLN A 339 -7.99 -7.38 -0.94
CA GLN A 339 -8.67 -8.46 -0.23
C GLN A 339 -7.98 -8.76 1.11
N CYS A 340 -8.74 -8.85 2.19
CA CYS A 340 -8.23 -9.24 3.51
C CYS A 340 -9.30 -9.90 4.39
N SER A 341 -8.87 -10.65 5.40
CA SER A 341 -9.78 -11.20 6.40
C SER A 341 -10.09 -10.20 7.51
N VAL A 342 -11.16 -10.44 8.26
CA VAL A 342 -11.55 -9.59 9.42
C VAL A 342 -10.42 -9.47 10.45
N ARG A 343 -9.63 -10.53 10.63
CA ARG A 343 -8.50 -10.57 11.58
C ARG A 343 -7.36 -9.61 11.21
N GLU A 344 -7.31 -9.22 9.94
CA GLU A 344 -6.26 -8.37 9.38
C GLU A 344 -6.69 -6.91 9.23
N LEU A 345 -7.96 -6.59 9.51
CA LEU A 345 -8.49 -5.23 9.37
C LEU A 345 -7.74 -4.22 10.25
N ASP A 346 -7.20 -4.64 11.39
CA ASP A 346 -6.39 -3.77 12.24
C ASP A 346 -5.11 -3.31 11.52
N ASP A 347 -4.36 -4.27 10.96
CA ASP A 347 -3.13 -4.03 10.22
C ASP A 347 -3.40 -3.26 8.93
N VAL A 348 -4.51 -3.56 8.24
CA VAL A 348 -4.89 -2.92 6.97
C VAL A 348 -5.42 -1.50 7.17
N LEU A 349 -6.41 -1.30 8.04
CA LEU A 349 -7.12 -0.02 8.14
C LEU A 349 -6.47 0.92 9.15
N LEU A 350 -6.15 0.40 10.34
CA LEU A 350 -5.72 1.24 11.46
C LEU A 350 -4.23 1.51 11.42
N LYS A 351 -3.42 0.53 11.02
CA LYS A 351 -1.97 0.69 10.88
C LYS A 351 -1.52 1.04 9.46
N ASP A 352 -2.33 0.70 8.44
CA ASP A 352 -1.96 0.84 7.02
C ASP A 352 -0.59 0.18 6.72
N VAL A 353 -0.44 -1.08 7.14
CA VAL A 353 0.79 -1.85 6.92
C VAL A 353 1.06 -1.98 5.41
N GLY A 354 2.22 -1.51 4.98
CA GLY A 354 2.58 -1.40 3.56
C GLY A 354 2.18 -0.07 2.90
N ASN A 355 1.56 0.85 3.64
CA ASN A 355 1.17 2.20 3.22
C ASN A 355 0.29 2.21 1.96
N ARG A 356 -0.52 1.17 1.73
CA ARG A 356 -1.31 1.04 0.51
C ARG A 356 -2.42 2.10 0.44
N ILE A 357 -3.09 2.36 1.56
CA ILE A 357 -4.15 3.37 1.62
C ILE A 357 -3.53 4.77 1.48
N GLN A 358 -2.39 5.01 2.14
CA GLN A 358 -1.67 6.27 2.02
C GLN A 358 -1.17 6.53 0.59
N GLN A 359 -0.63 5.52 -0.09
CA GLN A 359 -0.13 5.62 -1.47
C GLN A 359 -1.25 5.85 -2.49
N ASP A 360 -2.40 5.18 -2.34
CA ASP A 360 -3.56 5.41 -3.22
C ASP A 360 -4.17 6.80 -2.97
N GLY A 361 -4.19 7.26 -1.72
CA GLY A 361 -4.61 8.59 -1.33
C GLY A 361 -6.12 8.74 -1.12
N ARG A 362 -6.95 7.81 -1.60
CA ARG A 362 -8.41 7.78 -1.34
C ARG A 362 -8.73 7.15 0.01
N TRP A 363 -9.89 7.51 0.57
CA TRP A 363 -10.37 6.90 1.81
C TRP A 363 -10.87 5.46 1.58
N PRO A 364 -10.75 4.55 2.56
CA PRO A 364 -11.23 3.18 2.43
C PRO A 364 -12.75 3.04 2.31
N LEU A 365 -13.18 2.19 1.36
CA LEU A 365 -14.52 1.61 1.30
C LEU A 365 -14.43 0.11 1.61
N ILE A 366 -14.98 -0.26 2.76
CA ILE A 366 -14.96 -1.62 3.27
C ILE A 366 -16.21 -2.35 2.76
N ILE A 367 -15.99 -3.35 1.93
CA ILE A 367 -17.02 -4.20 1.33
C ILE A 367 -17.04 -5.49 2.13
N ASP A 368 -18.00 -5.59 3.05
CA ASP A 368 -18.14 -6.73 3.95
C ASP A 368 -19.60 -7.21 4.01
N PRO A 369 -19.98 -8.17 3.14
CA PRO A 369 -21.30 -8.77 3.17
C PRO A 369 -21.65 -9.47 4.50
N SER A 370 -20.65 -9.84 5.30
CA SER A 370 -20.85 -10.56 6.56
C SER A 370 -21.22 -9.65 7.74
N GLY A 371 -20.88 -8.37 7.67
CA GLY A 371 -21.03 -7.40 8.77
C GLY A 371 -20.06 -7.57 9.95
N GLN A 372 -19.08 -8.48 9.84
CA GLN A 372 -18.05 -8.67 10.86
C GLN A 372 -17.10 -7.48 10.98
N ALA A 373 -16.81 -6.79 9.88
CA ALA A 373 -15.99 -5.57 9.86
C ALA A 373 -16.67 -4.41 10.59
N ALA A 374 -17.98 -4.25 10.40
CA ALA A 374 -18.79 -3.28 11.13
C ALA A 374 -18.70 -3.56 12.65
N THR A 375 -18.89 -4.83 13.04
CA THR A 375 -18.74 -5.28 14.42
C THR A 375 -17.34 -5.00 14.97
N PHE A 376 -16.29 -5.33 14.21
CA PHE A 376 -14.90 -5.07 14.57
C PHE A 376 -14.65 -3.58 14.83
N LEU A 377 -15.13 -2.69 13.96
CA LEU A 377 -14.96 -1.25 14.09
C LEU A 377 -15.71 -0.67 15.29
N CYS A 378 -16.88 -1.21 15.63
CA CYS A 378 -17.63 -0.83 16.83
C CYS A 378 -16.88 -1.17 18.14
N TYR A 379 -16.16 -2.30 18.18
CA TYR A 379 -15.35 -2.70 19.34
C TYR A 379 -13.97 -2.05 19.36
N ARG A 380 -13.58 -1.39 18.26
CA ARG A 380 -12.39 -0.54 18.21
C ARG A 380 -12.77 0.87 18.63
N ASP A 381 -11.77 1.66 19.00
CA ASP A 381 -11.94 3.03 19.46
C ASP A 381 -12.22 3.98 18.27
N THR A 382 -13.37 3.82 17.61
CA THR A 382 -13.80 4.58 16.44
C THR A 382 -15.07 5.40 16.72
N ASN A 383 -15.23 6.53 16.01
CA ASN A 383 -16.46 7.29 16.00
C ASN A 383 -17.40 6.68 14.96
N TYR A 384 -18.31 5.82 15.41
CA TYR A 384 -19.19 5.03 14.55
C TYR A 384 -20.54 5.68 14.32
N ILE A 385 -20.95 5.83 13.06
CA ILE A 385 -22.26 6.37 12.66
C ILE A 385 -22.99 5.33 11.81
N ASN A 386 -24.12 4.85 12.31
CA ASN A 386 -25.07 4.08 11.50
C ASN A 386 -25.91 5.04 10.65
N THR A 387 -25.72 5.02 9.33
CA THR A 387 -26.38 5.96 8.41
C THR A 387 -27.87 5.70 8.22
N LEU A 388 -28.36 4.50 8.58
CA LEU A 388 -29.79 4.19 8.57
C LEU A 388 -30.51 4.73 9.82
N ASN A 389 -29.79 5.11 10.88
CA ASN A 389 -30.39 5.68 12.07
C ASN A 389 -30.55 7.21 11.93
N PRO A 390 -31.79 7.73 11.85
CA PRO A 390 -32.02 9.17 11.67
C PRO A 390 -31.47 10.01 12.83
N GLN A 391 -31.40 9.46 14.05
CA GLN A 391 -30.84 10.17 15.21
C GLN A 391 -29.33 10.36 15.07
N SER A 392 -28.62 9.34 14.56
CA SER A 392 -27.19 9.40 14.31
C SER A 392 -26.83 10.31 13.13
N MET A 393 -27.75 10.47 12.18
CA MET A 393 -27.59 11.27 10.98
C MET A 393 -28.07 12.74 11.11
N GLN A 394 -28.40 13.20 12.32
CA GLN A 394 -28.70 14.61 12.53
C GLN A 394 -27.46 15.48 12.24
N PRO A 395 -27.59 16.65 11.58
CA PRO A 395 -26.45 17.48 11.20
C PRO A 395 -25.50 17.79 12.36
N ASP A 396 -26.04 18.09 13.54
CA ASP A 396 -25.21 18.40 14.72
C ASP A 396 -24.50 17.18 15.32
N VAL A 397 -25.13 16.01 15.26
CA VAL A 397 -24.50 14.75 15.71
C VAL A 397 -23.35 14.39 14.78
N VAL A 398 -23.56 14.49 13.45
CA VAL A 398 -22.53 14.23 12.45
C VAL A 398 -21.38 15.25 12.57
N ARG A 399 -21.70 16.54 12.74
CA ARG A 399 -20.72 17.62 12.94
C ARG A 399 -19.83 17.37 14.15
N LEU A 400 -20.43 17.09 15.31
CA LEU A 400 -19.68 16.83 16.55
C LEU A 400 -18.89 15.53 16.47
N SER A 401 -19.43 14.49 15.83
CA SER A 401 -18.70 13.23 15.60
C SER A 401 -17.46 13.43 14.74
N LEU A 402 -17.57 14.25 13.69
CA LEU A 402 -16.45 14.64 12.83
C LEU A 402 -15.41 15.46 13.60
N LEU A 403 -15.83 16.51 14.32
CA LEU A 403 -14.93 17.33 15.14
C LEU A 403 -14.24 16.51 16.22
N GLY A 404 -14.97 15.63 16.90
CA GLY A 404 -14.42 14.71 17.89
C GLY A 404 -13.39 13.75 17.28
N ALA A 405 -13.69 13.19 16.11
CA ALA A 405 -12.79 12.28 15.40
C ALA A 405 -11.48 13.00 15.02
N ILE A 406 -11.58 14.21 14.45
CA ILE A 406 -10.42 15.03 14.08
C ILE A 406 -9.59 15.40 15.32
N ARG A 407 -10.25 15.86 16.39
CA ARG A 407 -9.59 16.29 17.63
C ARG A 407 -8.75 15.18 18.25
N TYR A 408 -9.28 13.96 18.30
CA TYR A 408 -8.61 12.81 18.90
C TYR A 408 -7.76 12.01 17.91
N GLY A 409 -7.81 12.32 16.61
CA GLY A 409 -7.15 11.53 15.58
C GLY A 409 -7.73 10.12 15.45
N LYS A 410 -9.04 9.98 15.69
CA LYS A 410 -9.75 8.70 15.65
C LYS A 410 -10.42 8.51 14.28
N PRO A 411 -10.64 7.26 13.85
CA PRO A 411 -11.43 7.01 12.65
C PRO A 411 -12.88 7.43 12.83
N LEU A 412 -13.44 8.11 11.83
CA LEU A 412 -14.87 8.30 11.66
C LEU A 412 -15.39 7.22 10.69
N VAL A 413 -16.42 6.48 11.09
CA VAL A 413 -16.97 5.37 10.31
C VAL A 413 -18.42 5.68 9.94
N PHE A 414 -18.72 5.67 8.65
CA PHE A 414 -20.09 5.67 8.15
C PHE A 414 -20.49 4.25 7.71
N ASP A 415 -21.38 3.62 8.47
CA ASP A 415 -21.93 2.31 8.14
C ASP A 415 -23.22 2.46 7.34
N MET A 416 -23.18 1.99 6.09
CA MET A 416 -24.29 2.02 5.14
C MET A 416 -25.11 0.73 5.15
N MET A 417 -24.69 -0.30 5.90
CA MET A 417 -25.42 -1.56 5.98
C MET A 417 -25.68 -2.12 4.58
N GLU A 418 -26.93 -2.47 4.26
CA GLU A 418 -27.31 -3.13 3.00
C GLU A 418 -27.74 -2.14 1.89
N VAL A 419 -27.76 -0.83 2.18
CA VAL A 419 -28.31 0.19 1.28
C VAL A 419 -27.24 1.26 0.99
N ASN A 420 -27.11 1.70 -0.26
CA ASN A 420 -26.18 2.80 -0.57
C ASN A 420 -26.74 4.14 -0.06
N MET A 421 -26.23 4.60 1.09
CA MET A 421 -26.65 5.84 1.75
C MET A 421 -25.73 7.03 1.45
N MET A 422 -24.84 6.94 0.46
CA MET A 422 -23.86 7.99 0.15
C MET A 422 -24.50 9.36 -0.11
N GLU A 423 -25.62 9.41 -0.84
CA GLU A 423 -26.31 10.66 -1.12
C GLU A 423 -26.95 11.25 0.14
N SER A 424 -27.46 10.40 1.03
CA SER A 424 -27.95 10.86 2.34
C SER A 424 -26.83 11.43 3.20
N VAL A 425 -25.66 10.80 3.22
CA VAL A 425 -24.45 11.31 3.91
C VAL A 425 -24.04 12.67 3.33
N ARG A 426 -23.96 12.78 1.99
CA ARG A 426 -23.67 14.05 1.29
C ARG A 426 -24.66 15.14 1.68
N ASN A 427 -25.96 14.85 1.67
CA ASN A 427 -27.01 15.81 2.00
C ASN A 427 -26.92 16.31 3.45
N GLN A 428 -26.64 15.43 4.41
CA GLN A 428 -26.46 15.84 5.81
C GLN A 428 -25.19 16.67 6.01
N LEU A 429 -24.09 16.29 5.36
CA LEU A 429 -22.85 17.08 5.42
C LEU A 429 -23.02 18.46 4.77
N ASN A 430 -23.76 18.56 3.67
CA ASN A 430 -24.08 19.84 3.02
C ASN A 430 -24.94 20.77 3.91
N GLN A 431 -25.83 20.20 4.73
CA GLN A 431 -26.59 21.00 5.72
C GLN A 431 -25.71 21.60 6.81
N ILE A 432 -24.55 20.99 7.10
CA ILE A 432 -23.56 21.54 8.04
C ILE A 432 -22.76 22.65 7.34
N GLN A 433 -22.19 22.32 6.18
CA GLN A 433 -21.42 23.24 5.35
C GLN A 433 -21.45 22.72 3.91
N ASN A 434 -21.75 23.61 2.95
CA ASN A 434 -21.78 23.25 1.54
C ASN A 434 -20.43 22.70 1.06
N GLY A 435 -20.43 21.55 0.38
CA GLY A 435 -19.23 20.92 -0.16
C GLY A 435 -18.35 20.24 0.89
N LEU A 436 -18.88 19.98 2.09
CA LEU A 436 -18.12 19.40 3.20
C LEU A 436 -17.64 17.98 2.90
N LEU A 437 -18.45 17.15 2.24
CA LEU A 437 -18.02 15.79 1.87
C LEU A 437 -16.81 15.85 0.94
N GLU A 438 -16.87 16.67 -0.10
CA GLU A 438 -15.80 16.84 -1.08
C GLU A 438 -14.51 17.35 -0.40
N ALA A 439 -14.63 18.30 0.52
CA ALA A 439 -13.49 18.81 1.31
C ALA A 439 -12.88 17.76 2.25
N ILE A 440 -13.67 16.81 2.76
CA ILE A 440 -13.17 15.69 3.55
C ILE A 440 -12.49 14.67 2.63
N LEU A 441 -13.11 14.34 1.50
CA LEU A 441 -12.58 13.37 0.54
C LEU A 441 -11.25 13.83 -0.07
N SER A 442 -11.12 15.13 -0.41
CA SER A 442 -9.86 15.73 -0.88
C SER A 442 -8.84 16.00 0.23
N LYS A 443 -9.18 15.71 1.49
CA LYS A 443 -8.38 16.00 2.70
C LYS A 443 -8.13 17.49 2.93
N GLU A 444 -8.74 18.38 2.15
CA GLU A 444 -8.64 19.84 2.30
C GLU A 444 -9.13 20.32 3.66
N LEU A 445 -10.12 19.66 4.25
CA LEU A 445 -10.65 20.02 5.56
C LEU A 445 -9.55 19.98 6.66
N LEU A 446 -8.55 19.11 6.52
CA LEU A 446 -7.45 18.95 7.47
C LEU A 446 -6.34 20.00 7.27
N GLN A 447 -6.29 20.64 6.11
CA GLN A 447 -5.28 21.65 5.78
C GLN A 447 -5.64 23.00 6.39
N ASN A 448 -4.63 23.74 6.86
CA ASN A 448 -4.78 25.11 7.39
C ASN A 448 -5.88 25.24 8.47
N GLU A 449 -6.09 24.17 9.24
CA GLU A 449 -7.11 24.10 10.29
C GLU A 449 -8.54 24.44 9.81
N ARG A 450 -8.86 24.17 8.53
CA ARG A 450 -10.18 24.47 7.95
C ARG A 450 -11.34 23.81 8.72
N TYR A 451 -11.12 22.67 9.36
CA TYR A 451 -12.10 22.04 10.27
C TYR A 451 -12.61 22.95 11.39
N LEU A 452 -11.88 24.00 11.78
CA LEU A 452 -12.34 24.96 12.79
C LEU A 452 -13.58 25.75 12.34
N SER A 453 -13.85 25.84 11.02
CA SER A 453 -15.09 26.45 10.51
C SER A 453 -16.35 25.71 10.98
N LEU A 454 -16.22 24.44 11.38
CA LEU A 454 -17.31 23.61 11.87
C LEU A 454 -17.61 23.84 13.36
N THR A 455 -16.73 24.55 14.09
CA THR A 455 -16.95 24.88 15.50
C THR A 455 -17.94 26.03 15.64
N ARG A 456 -18.79 25.97 16.67
CA ARG A 456 -19.80 26.99 16.95
C ARG A 456 -19.51 27.65 18.31
N PRO A 457 -19.89 28.93 18.52
CA PRO A 457 -19.73 29.60 19.81
C PRO A 457 -20.47 28.94 20.98
N THR A 458 -21.48 28.12 20.68
CA THR A 458 -22.25 27.33 21.65
C THR A 458 -21.57 26.01 22.06
N ASP A 459 -20.50 25.60 21.37
CA ASP A 459 -19.78 24.38 21.68
C ASP A 459 -18.94 24.57 22.95
N GLY A 460 -18.72 23.49 23.71
CA GLY A 460 -17.96 23.54 24.96
C GLY A 460 -16.48 23.90 24.79
N PRO A 461 -15.77 24.24 25.89
CA PRO A 461 -14.34 24.61 25.85
C PRO A 461 -13.44 23.52 25.28
N GLU A 462 -13.92 22.28 25.27
CA GLU A 462 -13.26 21.13 24.68
C GLU A 462 -13.13 21.18 23.15
N TYR A 463 -13.87 22.06 22.47
CA TYR A 463 -13.75 22.34 21.03
C TYR A 463 -12.98 23.65 20.74
N SER A 464 -12.30 24.21 21.74
CA SER A 464 -11.42 25.35 21.51
C SER A 464 -10.24 24.99 20.61
N ARG A 465 -9.71 25.98 19.87
CA ARG A 465 -8.59 25.80 18.92
C ARG A 465 -7.39 25.06 19.54
N MET A 466 -7.08 25.32 20.81
CA MET A 466 -5.96 24.70 21.53
C MET A 466 -6.11 23.19 21.76
N GLN A 467 -7.33 22.65 21.63
CA GLN A 467 -7.60 21.23 21.83
C GLN A 467 -7.33 20.38 20.59
N PHE A 468 -7.11 21.02 19.44
CA PHE A 468 -6.71 20.37 18.19
C PHE A 468 -5.20 20.45 18.06
N THR A 469 -4.53 19.31 18.15
CA THR A 469 -3.06 19.23 18.02
C THR A 469 -2.71 18.57 16.70
N THR A 470 -1.72 19.12 15.99
CA THR A 470 -1.29 18.61 14.67
C THR A 470 -1.01 17.11 14.67
N SER A 471 -0.32 16.62 15.70
CA SER A 471 -0.01 15.20 15.90
C SER A 471 -1.24 14.26 15.98
N ARG A 472 -2.42 14.79 16.31
CA ARG A 472 -3.69 14.04 16.36
C ARG A 472 -4.50 14.25 15.09
N THR A 473 -4.59 15.49 14.61
CA THR A 473 -5.40 15.80 13.42
C THR A 473 -4.87 15.09 12.17
N GLU A 474 -3.55 14.91 12.06
CA GLU A 474 -2.91 14.12 10.99
C GLU A 474 -3.26 12.62 11.03
N LYS A 475 -3.66 12.10 12.21
CA LYS A 475 -4.04 10.70 12.39
C LYS A 475 -5.52 10.42 12.09
N PHE A 476 -6.31 11.46 11.82
CA PHE A 476 -7.72 11.30 11.47
C PHE A 476 -7.88 10.39 10.25
N LYS A 477 -8.85 9.47 10.33
CA LYS A 477 -9.19 8.56 9.25
C LYS A 477 -10.69 8.59 8.99
N LEU A 478 -11.09 8.39 7.74
CA LEU A 478 -12.49 8.23 7.35
C LEU A 478 -12.68 6.85 6.71
N PHE A 479 -13.67 6.10 7.17
CA PHE A 479 -14.04 4.80 6.59
C PHE A 479 -15.51 4.78 6.21
N PHE A 480 -15.82 4.15 5.09
CA PHE A 480 -17.17 3.75 4.73
C PHE A 480 -17.29 2.24 4.77
N VAL A 481 -18.39 1.72 5.34
CA VAL A 481 -18.67 0.28 5.40
C VAL A 481 -19.96 0.00 4.65
N THR A 482 -19.96 -1.05 3.83
CA THR A 482 -21.16 -1.53 3.14
C THR A 482 -21.21 -3.05 3.10
N LYS A 483 -22.42 -3.60 3.21
CA LYS A 483 -22.72 -5.03 3.01
C LYS A 483 -23.07 -5.35 1.56
N ILE A 484 -23.15 -4.33 0.69
CA ILE A 484 -23.43 -4.51 -0.74
C ILE A 484 -22.22 -5.17 -1.38
N ARG A 485 -22.39 -6.38 -1.95
CA ARG A 485 -21.32 -7.17 -2.59
C ARG A 485 -20.65 -6.45 -3.76
N SER A 486 -21.42 -5.69 -4.53
CA SER A 486 -20.95 -4.93 -5.69
C SER A 486 -21.42 -3.48 -5.55
N PRO A 487 -20.65 -2.62 -4.87
CA PRO A 487 -20.96 -1.20 -4.80
C PRO A 487 -20.97 -0.54 -6.20
N PRO A 488 -21.72 0.55 -6.40
CA PRO A 488 -21.72 1.28 -7.67
C PRO A 488 -20.32 1.78 -8.07
N GLU A 489 -20.04 1.83 -9.38
CA GLU A 489 -18.72 2.25 -9.91
C GLU A 489 -18.27 3.63 -9.42
N GLY A 490 -19.20 4.57 -9.24
CA GLY A 490 -18.90 5.91 -8.71
C GLY A 490 -18.31 5.89 -7.28
N MET A 491 -18.63 4.86 -6.49
CA MET A 491 -17.99 4.64 -5.19
C MET A 491 -16.62 4.00 -5.34
N LEU A 492 -16.48 3.01 -6.23
CA LEU A 492 -15.21 2.33 -6.48
C LEU A 492 -14.14 3.26 -7.07
N SER A 493 -14.56 4.33 -7.76
CA SER A 493 -13.67 5.40 -8.23
C SER A 493 -13.31 6.40 -7.13
N SER A 494 -14.26 6.75 -6.27
CA SER A 494 -14.08 7.77 -5.21
C SER A 494 -13.35 7.24 -3.98
N PHE A 495 -13.40 5.94 -3.71
CA PHE A 495 -12.82 5.29 -2.54
C PHE A 495 -11.86 4.17 -2.92
N TYR A 496 -10.97 3.81 -1.99
CA TYR A 496 -10.12 2.64 -2.12
C TYR A 496 -10.89 1.39 -1.64
N PRO A 497 -11.28 0.47 -2.54
CA PRO A 497 -12.08 -0.70 -2.16
C PRO A 497 -11.25 -1.73 -1.38
N ILE A 498 -11.78 -2.15 -0.24
CA ILE A 498 -11.22 -3.20 0.61
C ILE A 498 -12.29 -4.26 0.81
N GLN A 499 -12.07 -5.44 0.24
CA GLN A 499 -13.01 -6.55 0.31
C GLN A 499 -12.65 -7.48 1.46
N VAL A 500 -13.65 -7.73 2.32
CA VAL A 500 -13.49 -8.63 3.45
C VAL A 500 -13.82 -10.06 3.01
N VAL A 501 -12.79 -10.90 2.99
CA VAL A 501 -12.90 -12.31 2.63
C VAL A 501 -13.21 -13.11 3.88
N LEU A 502 -14.30 -13.87 3.84
CA LEU A 502 -14.60 -14.85 4.87
C LEU A 502 -13.69 -16.06 4.67
N PRO A 503 -13.08 -16.62 5.73
CA PRO A 503 -12.40 -17.90 5.61
C PRO A 503 -13.43 -18.91 5.11
N GLY A 504 -13.15 -19.51 3.94
CA GLY A 504 -13.95 -20.62 3.44
C GLY A 504 -13.99 -21.76 4.46
N PRO A 505 -14.98 -22.66 4.40
CA PRO A 505 -14.87 -23.91 5.15
C PRO A 505 -13.53 -24.54 4.76
N ASN A 506 -12.66 -24.79 5.76
CA ASN A 506 -11.43 -25.54 5.53
C ASN A 506 -11.78 -26.83 4.74
N PRO A 507 -11.08 -27.13 3.64
CA PRO A 507 -11.34 -28.35 2.88
C PRO A 507 -11.17 -29.62 3.71
#